data_AF-K0KJG2-F1
#
_entry.id   AF-K0KJG2-F1
#
_cell.length_a   1.000
_cell.length_b   1.000
_cell.length_c   1.000
_cell.angle_alpha   90.00
_cell.angle_beta   90.00
_cell.angle_gamma   90.00
#
_symmetry.space_group_name_H-M   'P 1'
#
loop_
_entity.id
_entity.type
_entity.pdbx_description
1 polymer ?
#
loop_
_entity_poly.entity_id
_entity_poly.type
_entity_poly.pdbx_seq_one_letter_code
_entity_poly.pdbx_strand_id
1 'polypeptide(L)'
;MTDQETSESLFDTKFTSDSTIDTSILPSTEITSAIIGFRILVSVKEAGIVIGKNGSVIADIRDQTGVKAGVSRVVQGCPDRILTVTGPLDSTAQALGMIAKALATSPLDETIFQYFPLKRLLPPGEEGSTSLRLLIPNAQMGTIIGRQGARIKTLQENYDVRLVASKDFLQNSTERLVELQGLPEKIEIASKIIARCLIEDWHSAAGTSFYLPTPRIPRRSNHNNNHTTYNNHQNNGSNHSSNSEISKTVNFPSQFVGCLIGKAGSRIQEIRKVSGAQITIASEDDDNNERSFTLVGSNKSVDKALSFLQQNLEKEKERREKLASADEE
;
A
#
# COMPACT_ATOMS: atom_id res chain seq x y z
N MET A 1 66.69 -1.80 -11.58
CA MET A 1 66.35 -0.61 -12.39
C MET A 1 65.70 -1.12 -13.66
N THR A 2 64.41 -0.97 -13.92
CA THR A 2 63.31 -0.34 -13.18
C THR A 2 62.04 -0.79 -13.90
N ASP A 3 60.97 -1.02 -13.14
CA ASP A 3 59.61 -1.32 -13.62
C ASP A 3 59.04 -0.26 -14.57
N GLN A 4 58.11 -0.65 -15.45
CA GLN A 4 56.76 -0.05 -15.46
C GLN A 4 55.77 -0.78 -16.37
N GLU A 5 54.63 -1.12 -15.76
CA GLU A 5 53.34 -1.55 -16.31
C GLU A 5 52.64 -0.46 -17.15
N THR A 6 51.79 -0.89 -18.09
CA THR A 6 50.45 -0.31 -18.41
C THR A 6 49.67 -1.37 -19.20
N SER A 7 48.88 -2.22 -18.54
CA SER A 7 47.43 -2.10 -18.27
C SER A 7 46.54 -2.37 -19.48
N GLU A 8 46.01 -3.59 -19.53
CA GLU A 8 45.01 -4.12 -20.45
C GLU A 8 43.65 -3.41 -20.32
N SER A 9 43.02 -3.08 -21.45
CA SER A 9 41.61 -2.69 -21.50
C SER A 9 40.73 -3.94 -21.57
N LEU A 10 40.28 -4.41 -20.41
CA LEU A 10 39.39 -5.57 -20.28
C LEU A 10 37.97 -5.12 -19.90
N PHE A 11 37.23 -4.54 -20.84
CA PHE A 11 35.77 -4.38 -20.75
C PHE A 11 35.15 -4.44 -22.14
N ASP A 12 35.08 -5.64 -22.70
CA ASP A 12 34.07 -5.98 -23.72
C ASP A 12 33.37 -7.26 -23.27
N THR A 13 32.59 -7.15 -22.19
CA THR A 13 31.72 -8.25 -21.75
C THR A 13 30.43 -8.17 -22.56
N LYS A 14 30.45 -8.87 -23.70
CA LYS A 14 29.25 -9.38 -24.36
C LYS A 14 28.32 -9.95 -23.29
N PHE A 15 27.11 -9.40 -23.23
CA PHE A 15 26.00 -9.92 -22.44
C PHE A 15 25.62 -11.30 -23.03
N THR A 16 26.24 -12.37 -22.53
CA THR A 16 25.82 -13.73 -22.83
C THR A 16 24.50 -13.99 -22.13
N SER A 17 23.43 -13.92 -22.91
CA SER A 17 22.11 -14.43 -22.56
C SER A 17 22.17 -15.96 -22.48
N ASP A 18 22.53 -16.50 -21.32
CA ASP A 18 22.22 -17.90 -21.03
C ASP A 18 22.03 -18.15 -19.52
N SER A 19 20.82 -17.86 -19.06
CA SER A 19 20.10 -18.70 -18.12
C SER A 19 18.64 -18.60 -18.53
N THR A 20 18.01 -19.73 -18.85
CA THR A 20 16.59 -19.80 -19.18
C THR A 20 15.77 -19.52 -17.92
N ILE A 21 15.70 -18.24 -17.55
CA ILE A 21 14.80 -17.71 -16.54
C ILE A 21 13.43 -17.60 -17.20
N ASP A 22 12.42 -18.25 -16.61
CA ASP A 22 11.04 -18.18 -17.09
C ASP A 22 10.46 -16.77 -16.85
N THR A 23 10.76 -15.88 -17.80
CA THR A 23 10.34 -14.47 -17.79
C THR A 23 8.86 -14.31 -18.14
N SER A 24 8.15 -15.37 -18.53
CA SER A 24 6.73 -15.32 -18.89
C SER A 24 5.82 -14.91 -17.73
N ILE A 25 6.29 -15.09 -16.49
CA ILE A 25 5.55 -14.77 -15.25
C ILE A 25 5.66 -13.28 -14.90
N LEU A 26 6.74 -12.60 -15.35
CA LEU A 26 6.98 -11.19 -15.08
C LEU A 26 6.41 -10.31 -16.20
N PRO A 27 6.02 -9.06 -15.91
CA PRO A 27 5.60 -8.14 -16.97
C PRO A 27 6.76 -7.85 -17.93
N SER A 28 6.45 -7.54 -19.20
CA SER A 28 7.41 -7.23 -20.27
C SER A 28 8.50 -6.26 -19.81
N THR A 29 9.73 -6.40 -20.34
CA THR A 29 10.85 -5.50 -20.06
C THR A 29 10.94 -4.26 -20.95
N GLU A 30 10.02 -4.10 -21.91
CA GLU A 30 10.01 -2.98 -22.87
C GLU A 30 9.79 -1.59 -22.25
N ILE A 31 10.44 -0.59 -22.85
CA ILE A 31 10.32 0.81 -22.43
C ILE A 31 8.89 1.28 -22.66
N THR A 32 8.26 1.85 -21.63
CA THR A 32 6.89 2.37 -21.70
C THR A 32 6.86 3.83 -21.25
N SER A 33 6.10 4.66 -21.97
CA SER A 33 5.85 6.06 -21.63
C SER A 33 4.72 6.23 -20.61
N ALA A 34 4.18 5.14 -20.07
CA ALA A 34 3.12 5.16 -19.07
C ALA A 34 3.55 5.98 -17.84
N ILE A 35 2.67 6.88 -17.40
CA ILE A 35 2.86 7.67 -16.19
C ILE A 35 2.38 6.85 -14.99
N ILE A 36 3.21 6.76 -13.96
CA ILE A 36 2.89 6.07 -12.72
C ILE A 36 3.27 6.93 -11.51
N GLY A 37 2.50 6.81 -10.44
CA GLY A 37 2.76 7.45 -9.16
C GLY A 37 3.04 6.44 -8.06
N PHE A 38 4.20 6.52 -7.41
CA PHE A 38 4.50 5.81 -6.19
C PHE A 38 4.24 6.68 -4.97
N ARG A 39 3.61 6.09 -3.96
CA ARG A 39 3.49 6.63 -2.61
C ARG A 39 4.37 5.78 -1.69
N ILE A 40 5.28 6.40 -0.96
CA ILE A 40 6.26 5.74 -0.13
C ILE A 40 6.10 6.27 1.30
N LEU A 41 5.90 5.35 2.23
CA LEU A 41 5.86 5.68 3.65
C LEU A 41 7.28 5.90 4.16
N VAL A 42 7.54 7.10 4.66
CA VAL A 42 8.83 7.49 5.23
C VAL A 42 8.62 8.06 6.63
N SER A 43 9.61 7.96 7.49
CA SER A 43 9.67 8.67 8.75
C SER A 43 9.99 10.15 8.51
N VAL A 44 9.81 10.99 9.52
CA VAL A 44 10.26 12.39 9.49
C VAL A 44 11.76 12.50 9.18
N LYS A 45 12.57 11.57 9.69
CA LYS A 45 14.03 11.56 9.49
C LYS A 45 14.41 11.11 8.07
N GLU A 46 13.83 10.03 7.57
CA GLU A 46 14.02 9.60 6.17
C GLU A 46 13.58 10.68 5.19
N ALA A 47 12.44 11.34 5.47
CA ALA A 47 11.99 12.48 4.68
C ALA A 47 13.00 13.64 4.70
N GLY A 48 13.67 13.89 5.84
CA GLY A 48 14.73 14.90 5.93
C GLY A 48 15.93 14.57 5.05
N ILE A 49 16.35 13.30 4.98
CA ILE A 49 17.43 12.83 4.10
C ILE A 49 17.04 13.02 2.63
N VAL A 50 15.83 12.59 2.25
CA VAL A 50 15.36 12.69 0.86
C VAL A 50 15.20 14.14 0.42
N ILE A 51 14.74 15.03 1.30
CA ILE A 51 14.69 16.46 1.00
C ILE A 51 16.11 17.02 0.85
N GLY A 52 17.02 16.64 1.74
CA GLY A 52 18.38 17.17 1.77
C GLY A 52 18.46 18.60 2.34
N LYS A 53 19.68 19.07 2.59
CA LYS A 53 19.91 20.45 3.08
C LYS A 53 19.41 21.43 2.01
N ASN A 54 18.53 22.36 2.39
CA ASN A 54 17.88 23.31 1.47
C ASN A 54 17.12 22.66 0.29
N GLY A 55 16.74 21.38 0.40
CA GLY A 55 16.06 20.69 -0.69
C GLY A 55 16.98 20.16 -1.79
N SER A 56 18.30 20.15 -1.60
CA SER A 56 19.27 19.81 -2.66
C SER A 56 19.05 18.40 -3.22
N VAL A 57 18.90 17.40 -2.34
CA VAL A 57 18.79 15.98 -2.76
C VAL A 57 17.52 15.75 -3.57
N ILE A 58 16.37 16.27 -3.14
CA ILE A 58 15.12 16.11 -3.89
C ILE A 58 15.11 16.94 -5.17
N ALA A 59 15.82 18.08 -5.22
CA ALA A 59 16.01 18.84 -6.44
C ALA A 59 16.86 18.04 -7.45
N ASP A 60 18.00 17.50 -7.03
CA ASP A 60 18.87 16.68 -7.88
C ASP A 60 18.12 15.45 -8.44
N ILE A 61 17.29 14.80 -7.63
CA ILE A 61 16.44 13.68 -8.09
C ILE A 61 15.49 14.15 -9.18
N ARG A 62 14.82 15.30 -9.02
CA ARG A 62 13.89 15.84 -10.03
C ARG A 62 14.62 16.24 -11.31
N ASP A 63 15.79 16.86 -11.19
CA ASP A 63 16.55 17.36 -12.33
C ASP A 63 17.13 16.22 -13.16
N GLN A 64 17.62 15.15 -12.53
CA GLN A 64 18.19 14.00 -13.24
C GLN A 64 17.13 13.09 -13.87
N THR A 65 15.95 12.97 -13.26
CA THR A 65 14.93 11.99 -13.68
C THR A 65 13.72 12.61 -14.39
N GLY A 66 13.50 13.91 -14.24
CA GLY A 66 12.33 14.62 -14.78
C GLY A 66 11.01 14.29 -14.06
N VAL A 67 11.04 13.62 -12.91
CA VAL A 67 9.83 13.24 -12.16
C VAL A 67 9.29 14.37 -11.30
N LYS A 68 7.99 14.31 -11.00
CA LYS A 68 7.37 15.10 -9.93
C LYS A 68 7.50 14.35 -8.61
N ALA A 69 8.60 14.60 -7.89
CA ALA A 69 8.81 14.09 -6.53
C ALA A 69 8.39 15.13 -5.47
N GLY A 70 7.91 14.71 -4.30
CA GLY A 70 7.57 15.62 -3.20
C GLY A 70 7.24 14.88 -1.90
N VAL A 71 7.37 15.54 -0.76
CA VAL A 71 7.04 14.96 0.56
C VAL A 71 5.86 15.70 1.17
N SER A 72 4.92 14.97 1.78
CA SER A 72 3.78 15.52 2.50
C SER A 72 4.21 16.51 3.57
N ARG A 73 3.33 17.48 3.90
CA ARG A 73 3.57 18.43 4.99
C ARG A 73 3.81 17.67 6.31
N VAL A 74 4.59 18.29 7.20
CA VAL A 74 4.79 17.76 8.55
C VAL A 74 3.49 17.92 9.33
N VAL A 75 3.00 16.83 9.91
CA VAL A 75 1.86 16.84 10.82
C VAL A 75 2.40 16.65 12.22
N GLN A 76 2.08 17.58 13.13
CA GLN A 76 2.58 17.50 14.51
C GLN A 76 2.07 16.23 15.20
N GLY A 77 2.95 15.52 15.89
CA GLY A 77 2.62 14.23 16.53
C GLY A 77 2.53 13.03 15.58
N CYS A 78 2.83 13.20 14.29
CA CYS A 78 3.00 12.11 13.32
C CYS A 78 4.48 11.82 13.08
N PRO A 79 4.98 10.62 13.38
CA PRO A 79 6.34 10.23 13.03
C PRO A 79 6.51 9.86 11.55
N ASP A 80 5.40 9.67 10.84
CA ASP A 80 5.31 9.25 9.44
C ASP A 80 4.95 10.41 8.50
N ARG A 81 5.46 10.33 7.27
CA ARG A 81 5.22 11.22 6.13
C ARG A 81 5.09 10.39 4.85
N ILE A 82 4.48 10.96 3.83
CA ILE A 82 4.34 10.33 2.52
C ILE A 82 5.26 11.02 1.53
N LEU A 83 6.20 10.26 0.96
CA LEU A 83 6.98 10.66 -0.21
C LEU A 83 6.22 10.20 -1.46
N THR A 84 5.92 11.13 -2.36
CA THR A 84 5.26 10.88 -3.64
C THR A 84 6.25 11.08 -4.78
N VAL A 85 6.34 10.12 -5.70
CA VAL A 85 7.14 10.22 -6.93
C VAL A 85 6.22 9.90 -8.10
N THR A 86 6.10 10.79 -9.07
CA THR A 86 5.21 10.59 -10.22
C THR A 86 5.88 11.01 -11.51
N GLY A 87 5.83 10.17 -12.52
CA GLY A 87 6.42 10.43 -13.83
C GLY A 87 6.34 9.22 -14.74
N PRO A 88 7.05 9.24 -15.88
CA PRO A 88 7.23 8.06 -16.73
C PRO A 88 7.79 6.89 -15.91
N LEU A 89 7.45 5.66 -16.30
CA LEU A 89 7.81 4.45 -15.57
C LEU A 89 9.31 4.35 -15.28
N ASP A 90 10.14 4.51 -16.31
CA ASP A 90 11.60 4.36 -16.21
C ASP A 90 12.21 5.48 -15.36
N SER A 91 11.81 6.73 -15.61
CA SER A 91 12.18 7.89 -14.79
C SER A 91 11.82 7.71 -13.32
N THR A 92 10.65 7.13 -13.05
CA THR A 92 10.17 6.89 -11.69
C THR A 92 10.98 5.80 -11.00
N ALA A 93 11.28 4.70 -11.70
CA ALA A 93 12.15 3.65 -11.18
C ALA A 93 13.56 4.16 -10.84
N GLN A 94 14.15 4.95 -11.75
CA GLN A 94 15.44 5.61 -11.53
C GLN A 94 15.40 6.52 -10.29
N ALA A 95 14.33 7.33 -10.14
CA ALA A 95 14.15 8.18 -8.97
C ALA A 95 14.06 7.36 -7.67
N LEU A 96 13.39 6.20 -7.68
CA LEU A 96 13.33 5.29 -6.53
C LEU A 96 14.71 4.72 -6.18
N GLY A 97 15.54 4.40 -7.18
CA GLY A 97 16.95 4.00 -6.98
C GLY A 97 17.78 5.11 -6.34
N MET A 98 17.66 6.35 -6.81
CA MET A 98 18.35 7.50 -6.20
C MET A 98 17.89 7.76 -4.76
N ILE A 99 16.59 7.64 -4.47
CA ILE A 99 16.04 7.73 -3.11
C ILE A 99 16.63 6.64 -2.22
N ALA A 100 16.66 5.40 -2.71
CA ALA A 100 17.26 4.28 -1.98
C ALA A 100 18.74 4.53 -1.67
N LYS A 101 19.51 5.05 -2.64
CA LYS A 101 20.91 5.44 -2.46
C LYS A 101 21.07 6.49 -1.35
N ALA A 102 20.27 7.56 -1.39
CA ALA A 102 20.32 8.62 -0.38
C ALA A 102 20.04 8.07 1.04
N LEU A 103 19.07 7.17 1.17
CA LEU A 103 18.73 6.51 2.44
C LEU A 103 19.83 5.54 2.91
N ALA A 104 20.47 4.80 2.00
CA ALA A 104 21.55 3.87 2.31
C ALA A 104 22.81 4.59 2.82
N THR A 105 23.15 5.75 2.25
CA THR A 105 24.33 6.54 2.66
C THR A 105 24.15 7.28 3.99
N SER A 106 22.91 7.41 4.46
CA SER A 106 22.59 8.10 5.72
C SER A 106 21.89 7.16 6.69
N PRO A 107 22.61 6.21 7.31
CA PRO A 107 22.02 5.22 8.21
C PRO A 107 21.32 5.91 9.40
N LEU A 108 20.16 5.38 9.74
CA LEU A 108 19.30 5.90 10.79
C LEU A 108 19.29 4.96 11.99
N ASP A 109 19.12 5.52 13.18
CA ASP A 109 18.94 4.75 14.42
C ASP A 109 17.71 3.83 14.33
N GLU A 110 17.88 2.55 14.65
CA GLU A 110 16.83 1.54 14.57
C GLU A 110 15.61 1.86 15.46
N THR A 111 15.79 2.67 16.51
CA THR A 111 14.69 3.11 17.39
C THR A 111 13.54 3.81 16.65
N ILE A 112 13.83 4.39 15.49
CA ILE A 112 12.85 5.09 14.64
C ILE A 112 11.82 4.13 14.04
N PHE A 113 12.19 2.84 13.88
CA PHE A 113 11.37 1.82 13.23
C PHE A 113 10.67 0.88 14.22
N GLN A 114 10.41 1.29 15.46
CA GLN A 114 9.79 0.40 16.45
C GLN A 114 8.25 0.32 16.38
N TYR A 115 7.60 1.24 15.65
CA TYR A 115 6.15 1.36 15.65
C TYR A 115 5.55 1.15 14.26
N PHE A 116 4.53 0.31 14.13
CA PHE A 116 3.73 0.22 12.90
C PHE A 116 3.05 1.58 12.61
N PRO A 117 2.99 2.06 11.35
CA PRO A 117 3.43 1.40 10.11
C PRO A 117 4.89 1.64 9.70
N LEU A 118 5.70 2.30 10.54
CA LEU A 118 7.14 2.47 10.31
C LEU A 118 7.97 1.23 10.65
N LYS A 119 7.38 0.27 11.38
CA LYS A 119 8.05 -0.98 11.76
C LYS A 119 8.48 -1.76 10.53
N ARG A 120 9.78 -2.11 10.49
CA ARG A 120 10.32 -3.00 9.46
C ARG A 120 9.64 -4.37 9.55
N LEU A 121 9.21 -4.86 8.40
CA LEU A 121 8.68 -6.20 8.19
C LEU A 121 9.79 -7.20 7.89
N LEU A 122 10.93 -6.71 7.40
CA LEU A 122 12.13 -7.48 7.10
C LEU A 122 13.24 -7.24 8.13
N PRO A 123 14.10 -8.23 8.40
CA PRO A 123 15.34 -8.00 9.15
C PRO A 123 16.25 -7.01 8.40
N PRO A 124 17.25 -6.41 9.05
CA PRO A 124 18.29 -5.65 8.36
C PRO A 124 18.88 -6.46 7.20
N GLY A 125 19.02 -5.82 6.04
CA GLY A 125 19.65 -6.43 4.88
C GLY A 125 21.17 -6.39 4.98
N GLU A 126 21.82 -6.77 3.89
CA GLU A 126 23.29 -6.74 3.75
C GLU A 126 23.84 -5.31 3.77
N GLU A 127 25.16 -5.18 3.92
CA GLU A 127 25.82 -3.87 3.96
C GLU A 127 25.53 -3.06 2.68
N GLY A 128 25.16 -1.79 2.85
CA GLY A 128 24.75 -0.91 1.74
C GLY A 128 23.33 -1.13 1.22
N SER A 129 22.59 -2.12 1.71
CA SER A 129 21.17 -2.30 1.39
C SER A 129 20.29 -1.30 2.16
N THR A 130 19.11 -1.03 1.61
CA THR A 130 18.08 -0.20 2.24
C THR A 130 16.70 -0.78 1.96
N SER A 131 15.67 -0.25 2.64
CA SER A 131 14.27 -0.66 2.46
C SER A 131 13.41 0.54 2.05
N LEU A 132 12.62 0.38 0.99
CA LEU A 132 11.52 1.29 0.63
C LEU A 132 10.19 0.68 1.05
N ARG A 133 9.31 1.49 1.65
CA ARG A 133 8.00 1.07 2.13
C ARG A 133 6.90 1.62 1.22
N LEU A 134 6.58 0.87 0.17
CA LEU A 134 5.62 1.26 -0.85
C LEU A 134 4.19 1.13 -0.31
N LEU A 135 3.36 2.13 -0.57
CA LEU A 135 1.92 2.11 -0.31
C LEU A 135 1.22 1.67 -1.57
N ILE A 136 0.62 0.48 -1.52
CA ILE A 136 -0.03 -0.13 -2.68
C ILE A 136 -1.51 -0.34 -2.37
N PRO A 137 -2.43 0.06 -3.27
CA PRO A 137 -3.85 -0.28 -3.15
C PRO A 137 -4.05 -1.79 -3.01
N ASN A 138 -4.87 -2.22 -2.05
CA ASN A 138 -5.11 -3.66 -1.84
C ASN A 138 -5.62 -4.37 -3.09
N ALA A 139 -6.44 -3.69 -3.89
CA ALA A 139 -6.99 -4.23 -5.13
C ALA A 139 -5.90 -4.59 -6.16
N GLN A 140 -4.76 -3.87 -6.16
CA GLN A 140 -3.63 -4.13 -7.05
C GLN A 140 -2.59 -5.09 -6.45
N MET A 141 -2.79 -5.57 -5.21
CA MET A 141 -1.82 -6.45 -4.57
C MET A 141 -1.65 -7.79 -5.32
N GLY A 142 -2.74 -8.25 -5.95
CA GLY A 142 -2.75 -9.49 -6.71
C GLY A 142 -1.79 -9.48 -7.90
N THR A 143 -1.55 -8.33 -8.54
CA THR A 143 -0.66 -8.23 -9.70
C THR A 143 0.81 -8.29 -9.33
N ILE A 144 1.17 -7.86 -8.12
CA ILE A 144 2.53 -7.96 -7.57
C ILE A 144 2.78 -9.39 -7.05
N ILE A 145 1.85 -9.93 -6.25
CA ILE A 145 2.01 -11.25 -5.62
C ILE A 145 1.96 -12.37 -6.67
N GLY A 146 1.04 -12.29 -7.62
CA GLY A 146 0.77 -13.35 -8.59
C GLY A 146 0.04 -14.56 -7.99
N ARG A 147 -0.38 -15.49 -8.86
CA ARG A 147 -1.06 -16.72 -8.41
C ARG A 147 -0.12 -17.53 -7.51
N GLN A 148 -0.60 -17.95 -6.33
CA GLN A 148 0.18 -18.69 -5.33
C GLN A 148 1.49 -18.00 -4.89
N GLY A 149 1.62 -16.69 -5.09
CA GLY A 149 2.86 -15.97 -4.81
C GLY A 149 3.98 -16.19 -5.82
N ALA A 150 3.71 -16.77 -6.99
CA ALA A 150 4.74 -17.07 -7.99
C ALA A 150 5.50 -15.80 -8.43
N ARG A 151 4.78 -14.71 -8.73
CA ARG A 151 5.39 -13.49 -9.29
C ARG A 151 6.28 -12.77 -8.29
N ILE A 152 5.85 -12.64 -7.04
CA ILE A 152 6.69 -12.04 -5.98
C ILE A 152 7.92 -12.90 -5.66
N LYS A 153 7.82 -14.23 -5.76
CA LYS A 153 8.99 -15.12 -5.60
C LYS A 153 9.99 -14.93 -6.74
N THR A 154 9.53 -15.01 -7.99
CA THR A 154 10.37 -14.79 -9.18
C THR A 154 11.00 -13.41 -9.19
N LEU A 155 10.28 -12.36 -8.76
CA LEU A 155 10.82 -11.01 -8.67
C LEU A 155 11.94 -10.92 -7.61
N GLN A 156 11.77 -11.57 -6.46
CA GLN A 156 12.81 -11.61 -5.43
C GLN A 156 14.06 -12.36 -5.90
N GLU A 157 13.89 -13.52 -6.54
CA GLU A 157 14.98 -14.36 -7.03
C GLU A 157 15.75 -13.72 -8.19
N ASN A 158 15.05 -13.16 -9.18
CA ASN A 158 15.68 -12.65 -10.40
C ASN A 158 16.41 -11.32 -10.21
N TYR A 159 15.95 -10.50 -9.27
CA TYR A 159 16.48 -9.15 -9.07
C TYR A 159 17.25 -8.99 -7.76
N ASP A 160 17.45 -10.09 -7.02
CA ASP A 160 18.20 -10.10 -5.76
C ASP A 160 17.68 -9.03 -4.77
N VAL A 161 16.36 -9.09 -4.54
CA VAL A 161 15.64 -8.20 -3.63
C VAL A 161 14.77 -9.02 -2.67
N ARG A 162 14.46 -8.46 -1.51
CA ARG A 162 13.48 -9.03 -0.58
C ARG A 162 12.22 -8.18 -0.60
N LEU A 163 11.06 -8.84 -0.69
CA LEU A 163 9.76 -8.20 -0.78
C LEU A 163 8.78 -8.83 0.20
N VAL A 164 8.24 -8.01 1.11
CA VAL A 164 7.22 -8.44 2.07
C VAL A 164 6.04 -7.49 2.05
N ALA A 165 4.85 -8.04 1.80
CA ALA A 165 3.59 -7.32 1.92
C ALA A 165 3.00 -7.48 3.33
N SER A 166 2.56 -6.39 3.96
CA SER A 166 1.86 -6.42 5.24
C SER A 166 0.55 -7.20 5.11
N LYS A 167 0.21 -8.04 6.09
CA LYS A 167 -1.11 -8.72 6.11
C LYS A 167 -2.24 -7.72 6.29
N ASP A 168 -2.03 -6.72 7.15
CA ASP A 168 -3.03 -5.73 7.50
C ASP A 168 -2.99 -4.50 6.59
N PHE A 169 -4.16 -3.92 6.37
CA PHE A 169 -4.30 -2.58 5.78
C PHE A 169 -3.83 -1.50 6.76
N LEU A 170 -3.38 -0.37 6.22
CA LEU A 170 -3.09 0.82 6.99
C LEU A 170 -4.36 1.43 7.61
N GLN A 171 -4.19 2.19 8.69
CA GLN A 171 -5.32 2.82 9.39
C GLN A 171 -6.07 3.77 8.45
N ASN A 172 -7.41 3.72 8.49
CA ASN A 172 -8.29 4.58 7.67
C ASN A 172 -7.98 4.55 6.16
N SER A 173 -7.41 3.44 5.67
CA SER A 173 -6.96 3.30 4.30
C SER A 173 -7.27 1.90 3.75
N THR A 174 -7.36 1.80 2.43
CA THR A 174 -7.40 0.55 1.68
C THR A 174 -6.05 0.22 1.05
N GLU A 175 -4.97 0.88 1.47
CA GLU A 175 -3.60 0.58 1.08
C GLU A 175 -2.95 -0.42 2.05
N ARG A 176 -2.06 -1.24 1.49
CA ARG A 176 -1.17 -2.15 2.23
C ARG A 176 0.26 -1.70 2.03
N LEU A 177 1.10 -2.03 3.01
CA LEU A 177 2.52 -1.76 2.97
C LEU A 177 3.23 -2.88 2.21
N VAL A 178 4.05 -2.53 1.23
CA VAL A 178 4.98 -3.47 0.59
C VAL A 178 6.39 -2.96 0.88
N GLU A 179 7.13 -3.69 1.70
CA GLU A 179 8.53 -3.38 1.98
C GLU A 179 9.41 -4.07 0.94
N LEU A 180 10.14 -3.25 0.17
CA LEU A 180 11.11 -3.64 -0.85
C LEU A 180 12.51 -3.35 -0.30
N GLN A 181 13.32 -4.37 -0.08
CA GLN A 181 14.67 -4.27 0.47
C GLN A 181 15.70 -4.79 -0.53
N GLY A 182 16.82 -4.08 -0.67
CA GLY A 182 17.94 -4.48 -1.53
C GLY A 182 18.97 -3.35 -1.70
N LEU A 183 19.95 -3.56 -2.57
CA LEU A 183 20.88 -2.51 -3.00
C LEU A 183 20.15 -1.46 -3.86
N PRO A 184 20.59 -0.18 -3.88
CA PRO A 184 19.91 0.88 -4.63
C PRO A 184 19.66 0.54 -6.12
N GLU A 185 20.65 -0.06 -6.78
CA GLU A 185 20.56 -0.48 -8.19
C GLU A 185 19.53 -1.60 -8.40
N LYS A 186 19.42 -2.53 -7.43
CA LYS A 186 18.45 -3.62 -7.46
C LYS A 186 17.03 -3.12 -7.18
N ILE A 187 16.90 -2.15 -6.28
CA ILE A 187 15.62 -1.49 -5.97
C ILE A 187 15.09 -0.75 -7.20
N GLU A 188 15.95 -0.07 -7.97
CA GLU A 188 15.55 0.58 -9.23
C GLU A 188 14.92 -0.42 -10.20
N ILE A 189 15.63 -1.51 -10.50
CA ILE A 189 15.16 -2.53 -11.44
C ILE A 189 13.87 -3.20 -10.93
N ALA A 190 13.83 -3.58 -9.64
CA ALA A 190 12.64 -4.17 -9.03
C ALA A 190 11.43 -3.21 -9.06
N SER A 191 11.66 -1.91 -8.83
CA SER A 191 10.62 -0.87 -8.87
C SER A 191 10.03 -0.72 -10.27
N LYS A 192 10.85 -0.84 -11.32
CA LYS A 192 10.41 -0.88 -12.73
C LYS A 192 9.45 -2.04 -13.00
N ILE A 193 9.74 -3.22 -12.46
CA ILE A 193 8.86 -4.40 -12.61
C ILE A 193 7.57 -4.23 -11.79
N ILE A 194 7.66 -3.77 -10.54
CA ILE A 194 6.49 -3.49 -9.70
C ILE A 194 5.58 -2.46 -10.39
N ALA A 195 6.16 -1.41 -10.98
CA ALA A 195 5.40 -0.39 -11.69
C ALA A 195 4.56 -0.98 -12.82
N ARG A 196 5.13 -1.91 -13.60
CA ARG A 196 4.40 -2.59 -14.67
C ARG A 196 3.28 -3.46 -14.15
N CYS A 197 3.51 -4.22 -13.07
CA CYS A 197 2.44 -4.99 -12.41
C CYS A 197 1.26 -4.09 -11.99
N LEU A 198 1.54 -2.87 -11.51
CA LEU A 198 0.49 -1.92 -11.12
C LEU A 198 -0.26 -1.32 -12.31
N ILE A 199 0.43 -1.14 -13.45
CA ILE A 199 -0.19 -0.60 -14.68
C ILE A 199 -1.09 -1.63 -15.35
N GLU A 200 -0.71 -2.92 -15.34
CA GLU A 200 -1.53 -4.02 -15.90
C GLU A 200 -2.97 -4.01 -15.36
N ASP A 201 -3.16 -3.63 -14.09
CA ASP A 201 -4.48 -3.52 -13.45
C ASP A 201 -4.70 -2.14 -12.81
N TRP A 202 -4.57 -1.09 -13.62
CA TRP A 202 -4.77 0.28 -13.15
C TRP A 202 -6.23 0.59 -12.78
N HIS A 203 -7.21 -0.06 -13.42
CA HIS A 203 -8.64 0.14 -13.15
C HIS A 203 -9.00 -0.27 -11.72
N SER A 204 -8.38 -1.33 -11.19
CA SER A 204 -8.59 -1.78 -9.82
C SER A 204 -8.16 -0.76 -8.75
N ALA A 205 -7.34 0.24 -9.10
CA ALA A 205 -7.00 1.33 -8.19
C ALA A 205 -8.17 2.32 -7.96
N ALA A 206 -9.20 2.31 -8.82
CA ALA A 206 -10.32 3.24 -8.72
C ALA A 206 -11.10 3.06 -7.39
N GLY A 207 -11.20 4.14 -6.62
CA GLY A 207 -11.85 4.14 -5.31
C GLY A 207 -10.93 3.81 -4.12
N THR A 208 -9.61 3.78 -4.33
CA THR A 208 -8.64 3.61 -3.23
C THR A 208 -8.75 4.75 -2.21
N SER A 209 -8.95 4.38 -0.94
CA SER A 209 -8.80 5.31 0.19
C SER A 209 -7.33 5.35 0.60
N PHE A 210 -6.63 6.39 0.18
CA PHE A 210 -5.21 6.55 0.47
C PHE A 210 -4.93 6.76 1.95
N TYR A 211 -3.84 6.18 2.44
CA TYR A 211 -3.33 6.40 3.78
C TYR A 211 -2.84 7.84 3.92
N LEU A 212 -3.29 8.48 4.99
CA LEU A 212 -2.88 9.81 5.39
C LEU A 212 -2.28 9.73 6.81
N PRO A 213 -1.06 10.24 7.04
CA PRO A 213 -0.51 10.37 8.37
C PRO A 213 -1.44 11.20 9.25
N THR A 214 -1.88 10.62 10.37
CA THR A 214 -2.74 11.28 11.36
C THR A 214 -2.13 11.16 12.75
N PRO A 215 -2.24 12.18 13.61
CA PRO A 215 -1.65 12.15 14.94
C PRO A 215 -2.18 10.95 15.71
N ARG A 216 -1.29 10.22 16.39
CA ARG A 216 -1.74 9.15 17.27
C ARG A 216 -2.35 9.79 18.51
N ILE A 217 -3.66 9.69 18.65
CA ILE A 217 -4.30 9.92 19.95
C ILE A 217 -3.82 8.77 20.83
N PRO A 218 -3.12 9.01 21.94
CA PRO A 218 -2.77 7.95 22.86
C PRO A 218 -4.09 7.31 23.29
N ARG A 219 -4.28 6.02 22.94
CA ARG A 219 -5.31 5.24 23.63
C ARG A 219 -4.89 5.27 25.09
N ARG A 220 -5.62 6.05 25.91
CA ARG A 220 -5.52 5.94 27.36
C ARG A 220 -5.68 4.47 27.67
N SER A 221 -4.59 3.83 28.05
CA SER A 221 -4.62 2.52 28.68
C SER A 221 -5.57 2.69 29.85
N ASN A 222 -6.71 2.00 29.79
CA ASN A 222 -7.70 2.02 30.85
C ASN A 222 -7.11 1.18 32.00
N HIS A 223 -6.14 1.77 32.71
CA HIS A 223 -5.61 1.21 33.93
C HIS A 223 -6.63 1.56 35.01
N ASN A 224 -7.51 0.60 35.30
CA ASN A 224 -8.40 0.62 36.45
C ASN A 224 -7.57 0.80 37.73
N ASN A 225 -7.42 2.04 38.18
CA ASN A 225 -7.11 2.33 39.56
C ASN A 225 -8.35 2.98 40.17
N ASN A 226 -9.10 2.14 40.89
CA ASN A 226 -10.03 2.59 41.92
C ASN A 226 -9.24 3.39 42.96
N HIS A 227 -9.35 4.71 42.90
CA HIS A 227 -9.10 5.54 44.06
C HIS A 227 -10.19 6.60 44.16
N THR A 228 -11.11 6.34 45.08
CA THR A 228 -12.17 7.23 45.51
C THR A 228 -11.54 8.44 46.20
N THR A 229 -11.65 9.63 45.61
CA THR A 229 -11.53 10.88 46.35
C THR A 229 -12.53 11.85 45.75
N TYR A 230 -13.55 12.15 46.55
CA TYR A 230 -14.55 13.16 46.31
C TYR A 230 -13.86 14.50 46.08
N ASN A 231 -14.14 15.14 44.94
CA ASN A 231 -14.37 16.58 44.96
C ASN A 231 -15.30 17.00 43.82
N ASN A 232 -16.34 17.67 44.25
CA ASN A 232 -17.50 18.12 43.52
C ASN A 232 -17.23 19.56 43.08
N HIS A 233 -17.17 19.82 41.78
CA HIS A 233 -17.49 21.15 41.25
C HIS A 233 -18.26 21.01 39.93
N GLN A 234 -19.47 21.56 40.00
CA GLN A 234 -20.52 21.61 38.99
C GLN A 234 -20.20 22.51 37.79
N ASN A 235 -20.80 22.10 36.67
CA ASN A 235 -21.37 22.92 35.58
C ASN A 235 -20.40 23.59 34.58
N ASN A 236 -20.67 23.63 33.26
CA ASN A 236 -21.80 23.17 32.45
C ASN A 236 -21.32 23.13 30.98
N GLY A 237 -21.79 22.18 30.16
CA GLY A 237 -21.42 22.15 28.73
C GLY A 237 -21.56 20.78 28.06
N SER A 238 -22.72 20.16 28.27
CA SER A 238 -23.17 18.92 27.65
C SER A 238 -23.28 19.05 26.13
N ASN A 239 -22.27 18.57 25.39
CA ASN A 239 -22.45 18.06 24.03
C ASN A 239 -22.54 16.53 24.08
N HIS A 240 -23.63 16.03 24.67
CA HIS A 240 -24.11 14.69 24.38
C HIS A 240 -24.74 14.73 22.98
N SER A 241 -23.90 14.65 21.95
CA SER A 241 -24.41 14.17 20.66
C SER A 241 -24.66 12.68 20.90
N SER A 242 -25.93 12.34 21.15
CA SER A 242 -26.44 10.98 21.18
C SER A 242 -25.93 10.25 19.94
N ASN A 243 -24.85 9.49 20.08
CA ASN A 243 -24.39 8.56 19.06
C ASN A 243 -25.35 7.37 19.14
N SER A 244 -26.60 7.57 18.72
CA SER A 244 -27.60 6.52 18.62
C SER A 244 -27.07 5.52 17.61
N GLU A 245 -26.60 4.37 18.09
CA GLU A 245 -26.31 3.24 17.23
C GLU A 245 -27.63 2.85 16.55
N ILE A 246 -27.65 2.94 15.23
CA ILE A 246 -28.76 2.50 14.41
C ILE A 246 -28.44 1.11 13.87
N SER A 247 -29.48 0.29 13.74
CA SER A 247 -29.42 -1.01 13.08
C SER A 247 -30.27 -0.94 11.81
N LYS A 248 -29.69 -1.32 10.67
CA LYS A 248 -30.36 -1.35 9.37
C LYS A 248 -30.15 -2.70 8.71
N THR A 249 -31.24 -3.38 8.37
CA THR A 249 -31.22 -4.64 7.64
C THR A 249 -31.47 -4.39 6.15
N VAL A 250 -30.65 -5.00 5.30
CA VAL A 250 -30.75 -4.93 3.84
C VAL A 250 -30.58 -6.31 3.23
N ASN A 251 -31.35 -6.60 2.18
CA ASN A 251 -31.34 -7.89 1.51
C ASN A 251 -30.62 -7.78 0.17
N PHE A 252 -29.86 -8.82 -0.16
CA PHE A 252 -29.15 -8.95 -1.43
C PHE A 252 -29.47 -10.31 -2.07
N PRO A 253 -29.64 -10.41 -3.40
CA PRO A 253 -29.91 -11.70 -4.03
C PRO A 253 -28.75 -12.67 -3.80
N SER A 254 -29.05 -13.92 -3.45
CA SER A 254 -28.07 -14.93 -3.02
C SER A 254 -26.93 -15.13 -4.04
N GLN A 255 -27.25 -15.04 -5.33
CA GLN A 255 -26.27 -15.15 -6.43
C GLN A 255 -25.17 -14.08 -6.45
N PHE A 256 -25.35 -12.95 -5.75
CA PHE A 256 -24.38 -11.85 -5.65
C PHE A 256 -23.66 -11.82 -4.30
N VAL A 257 -24.15 -12.53 -3.28
CA VAL A 257 -23.58 -12.45 -1.93
C VAL A 257 -22.11 -12.87 -1.90
N GLY A 258 -21.74 -13.90 -2.67
CA GLY A 258 -20.35 -14.38 -2.74
C GLY A 258 -19.35 -13.28 -3.18
N CYS A 259 -19.72 -12.43 -4.14
CA CYS A 259 -18.84 -11.33 -4.58
C CYS A 259 -18.86 -10.13 -3.61
N LEU A 260 -20.00 -9.88 -2.94
CA LEU A 260 -20.11 -8.87 -1.89
C LEU A 260 -19.25 -9.21 -0.67
N ILE A 261 -19.17 -10.50 -0.31
CA ILE A 261 -18.31 -11.03 0.75
C ILE A 261 -16.84 -11.06 0.32
N GLY A 262 -16.60 -11.47 -0.93
CA GLY A 262 -15.27 -11.65 -1.50
C GLY A 262 -14.59 -12.96 -1.05
N LYS A 263 -13.54 -13.36 -1.78
CA LYS A 263 -12.76 -14.57 -1.47
C LYS A 263 -12.21 -14.49 -0.03
N ALA A 264 -12.45 -15.53 0.76
CA ALA A 264 -12.11 -15.61 2.19
C ALA A 264 -12.67 -14.45 3.05
N GLY A 265 -13.75 -13.79 2.62
CA GLY A 265 -14.35 -12.66 3.34
C GLY A 265 -13.56 -11.35 3.23
N SER A 266 -12.57 -11.27 2.35
CA SER A 266 -11.70 -10.10 2.19
C SER A 266 -12.48 -8.80 1.93
N ARG A 267 -13.51 -8.85 1.08
CA ARG A 267 -14.27 -7.66 0.68
C ARG A 267 -15.18 -7.18 1.80
N ILE A 268 -15.88 -8.09 2.49
CA ILE A 268 -16.71 -7.68 3.63
C ILE A 268 -15.89 -7.19 4.82
N GLN A 269 -14.70 -7.78 5.05
CA GLN A 269 -13.77 -7.29 6.06
C GLN A 269 -13.29 -5.86 5.74
N GLU A 270 -13.04 -5.57 4.46
CA GLU A 270 -12.73 -4.22 3.98
C GLU A 270 -13.89 -3.25 4.24
N ILE A 271 -15.13 -3.61 3.87
CA ILE A 271 -16.30 -2.77 4.09
C ILE A 271 -16.50 -2.48 5.59
N ARG A 272 -16.39 -3.49 6.46
CA ARG A 272 -16.46 -3.32 7.93
C ARG A 272 -15.39 -2.33 8.43
N LYS A 273 -14.13 -2.48 7.98
CA LYS A 273 -13.02 -1.62 8.40
C LYS A 273 -13.18 -0.17 7.93
N VAL A 274 -13.60 0.04 6.68
CA VAL A 274 -13.71 1.38 6.08
C VAL A 274 -14.97 2.12 6.53
N SER A 275 -16.08 1.40 6.71
CA SER A 275 -17.33 1.98 7.21
C SER A 275 -17.32 2.19 8.72
N GLY A 276 -16.58 1.37 9.46
CA GLY A 276 -16.66 1.32 10.93
C GLY A 276 -17.96 0.71 11.43
N ALA A 277 -18.83 0.20 10.55
CA ALA A 277 -20.07 -0.48 10.91
C ALA A 277 -19.79 -1.96 11.22
N GLN A 278 -20.52 -2.49 12.20
CA GLN A 278 -20.66 -3.93 12.39
C GLN A 278 -21.61 -4.47 11.32
N ILE A 279 -21.20 -5.55 10.66
CA ILE A 279 -22.01 -6.15 9.58
C ILE A 279 -22.17 -7.64 9.88
N THR A 280 -23.40 -8.06 10.16
CA THR A 280 -23.75 -9.47 10.36
C THR A 280 -24.47 -9.97 9.12
N ILE A 281 -24.13 -11.16 8.65
CA ILE A 281 -24.73 -11.79 7.48
C ILE A 281 -25.51 -12.99 7.99
N ALA A 282 -26.80 -13.08 7.67
CA ALA A 282 -27.60 -14.23 8.03
C ALA A 282 -27.07 -15.52 7.37
N SER A 283 -27.42 -16.67 7.94
CA SER A 283 -27.24 -17.96 7.28
C SER A 283 -28.06 -18.02 6.00
N GLU A 284 -27.72 -18.93 5.09
CA GLU A 284 -28.55 -19.19 3.93
C GLU A 284 -29.86 -19.81 4.41
N ASP A 285 -30.95 -19.07 4.29
CA ASP A 285 -32.30 -19.58 4.44
C ASP A 285 -32.80 -19.94 3.03
N ASP A 286 -33.13 -21.22 2.81
CA ASP A 286 -33.37 -21.80 1.47
C ASP A 286 -34.62 -21.24 0.74
N ASP A 287 -35.46 -20.44 1.40
CA ASP A 287 -36.81 -20.15 0.93
C ASP A 287 -36.98 -18.83 0.13
N ASN A 288 -36.03 -17.89 0.15
CA ASN A 288 -36.25 -16.53 -0.43
C ASN A 288 -35.25 -16.02 -1.48
N ASN A 289 -34.26 -16.82 -1.91
CA ASN A 289 -33.24 -16.41 -2.90
C ASN A 289 -32.53 -15.06 -2.61
N GLU A 290 -32.65 -14.58 -1.37
CA GLU A 290 -32.08 -13.35 -0.85
C GLU A 290 -31.41 -13.66 0.49
N ARG A 291 -30.33 -12.94 0.78
CA ARG A 291 -29.60 -13.03 2.03
C ARG A 291 -29.56 -11.68 2.71
N SER A 292 -29.90 -11.66 3.99
CA SER A 292 -29.98 -10.44 4.78
C SER A 292 -28.64 -10.06 5.42
N PHE A 293 -28.34 -8.76 5.40
CA PHE A 293 -27.18 -8.14 5.99
C PHE A 293 -27.67 -7.12 7.02
N THR A 294 -27.27 -7.28 8.27
CA THR A 294 -27.59 -6.37 9.37
C THR A 294 -26.40 -5.45 9.63
N LEU A 295 -26.58 -4.16 9.42
CA LEU A 295 -25.59 -3.10 9.59
C LEU A 295 -25.85 -2.36 10.90
N VAL A 296 -24.89 -2.33 11.82
CA VAL A 296 -25.02 -1.66 13.13
C VAL A 296 -23.90 -0.65 13.33
N GLY A 297 -24.25 0.57 13.74
CA GLY A 297 -23.29 1.61 14.11
C GLY A 297 -23.90 3.01 14.07
N SER A 298 -23.06 4.04 14.05
CA SER A 298 -23.51 5.42 13.81
C SER A 298 -24.21 5.57 12.43
N ASN A 299 -25.06 6.58 12.28
CA ASN A 299 -25.76 6.83 11.00
C ASN A 299 -24.77 6.93 9.82
N LYS A 300 -23.67 7.68 10.00
CA LYS A 300 -22.61 7.83 8.99
C LYS A 300 -21.92 6.51 8.64
N SER A 301 -21.66 5.64 9.64
CA SER A 301 -21.01 4.35 9.38
C SER A 301 -21.95 3.39 8.64
N VAL A 302 -23.22 3.36 9.01
CA VAL A 302 -24.21 2.47 8.37
C VAL A 302 -24.47 2.90 6.93
N ASP A 303 -24.65 4.20 6.67
CA ASP A 303 -24.84 4.71 5.31
C ASP A 303 -23.62 4.44 4.42
N LYS A 304 -22.41 4.61 4.98
CA LYS A 304 -21.17 4.32 4.27
C LYS A 304 -21.04 2.83 3.94
N ALA A 305 -21.38 1.93 4.86
CA ALA A 305 -21.39 0.49 4.62
C ALA A 305 -22.40 0.11 3.53
N LEU A 306 -23.60 0.67 3.59
CA LEU A 306 -24.66 0.42 2.61
C LEU A 306 -24.26 0.86 1.20
N SER A 307 -23.70 2.06 1.08
CA SER A 307 -23.23 2.60 -0.21
C SER A 307 -22.20 1.67 -0.86
N PHE A 308 -21.24 1.14 -0.09
CA PHE A 308 -20.26 0.19 -0.63
C PHE A 308 -20.88 -1.14 -1.05
N LEU A 309 -21.82 -1.67 -0.28
CA LEU A 309 -22.51 -2.92 -0.62
C LEU A 309 -23.33 -2.77 -1.90
N GLN A 310 -24.08 -1.68 -2.04
CA GLN A 310 -24.86 -1.37 -3.24
C GLN A 310 -23.97 -1.15 -4.47
N GLN A 311 -22.87 -0.40 -4.31
CA GLN A 311 -21.94 -0.16 -5.41
C GLN A 311 -21.27 -1.46 -5.90
N ASN A 312 -20.92 -2.37 -4.99
CA ASN A 312 -20.35 -3.66 -5.38
C ASN A 312 -21.37 -4.56 -6.07
N LEU A 313 -22.64 -4.52 -5.64
CA LEU A 313 -23.73 -5.23 -6.29
C LEU A 313 -23.90 -4.75 -7.73
N GLU A 314 -23.98 -3.43 -7.93
CA GLU A 314 -24.21 -2.84 -9.24
C GLU A 314 -23.07 -3.15 -10.21
N LYS A 315 -21.82 -2.99 -9.77
CA LYS A 315 -20.64 -3.37 -10.56
C LYS A 315 -20.66 -4.83 -10.99
N GLU A 316 -21.10 -5.73 -10.10
CA GLU A 316 -21.17 -7.15 -10.45
C GLU A 316 -22.31 -7.45 -11.43
N LYS A 317 -23.47 -6.77 -11.32
CA LYS A 317 -24.56 -6.89 -12.29
C LYS A 317 -24.10 -6.47 -13.69
N GLU A 318 -23.51 -5.28 -13.81
CA GLU A 318 -22.98 -4.77 -15.09
C GLU A 318 -21.96 -5.73 -15.70
N ARG A 319 -21.09 -6.32 -14.87
CA ARG A 319 -20.07 -7.29 -15.32
C ARG A 319 -20.71 -8.55 -15.91
N ARG A 320 -21.78 -9.06 -15.30
CA ARG A 320 -22.49 -10.26 -15.79
C ARG A 320 -23.31 -9.97 -17.05
N GLU A 321 -23.94 -8.81 -17.13
CA GLU A 321 -24.67 -8.38 -18.33
C GLU A 321 -23.74 -8.27 -19.55
N LYS A 322 -22.55 -7.68 -19.38
CA LYS A 322 -21.55 -7.57 -20.46
C LYS A 322 -21.01 -8.92 -20.94
N LEU A 323 -20.98 -9.93 -20.07
CA LEU A 323 -20.57 -11.28 -20.45
C LEU A 323 -21.68 -12.00 -21.20
N ALA A 324 -22.94 -11.87 -20.76
CA ALA A 324 -24.08 -12.45 -21.44
C ALA A 324 -24.25 -11.91 -22.87
N SER A 325 -24.00 -10.61 -23.10
CA SER A 325 -24.07 -10.02 -24.43
C SER A 325 -22.92 -10.42 -25.37
N ALA A 326 -21.79 -10.90 -24.83
CA ALA A 326 -20.62 -11.27 -25.62
C ALA A 326 -20.66 -12.73 -26.13
N ASP A 327 -21.53 -13.56 -25.54
CA ASP A 327 -21.73 -14.95 -25.96
C ASP A 327 -22.86 -15.09 -27.01
N GLU A 328 -23.59 -14.01 -27.34
CA GLU A 328 -24.68 -13.96 -28.33
C GLU A 328 -24.27 -13.34 -29.69
N GLU A 329 -23.06 -12.79 -29.83
CA GLU A 329 -22.44 -12.34 -31.09
C GLU A 329 -21.44 -13.36 -31.67
#